data_AF-A0A1C4AQQ4-F1
#
_entry.id   AF-A0A1C4AQQ4-F1
#
_cell.length_a   1.000
_cell.length_b   1.000
_cell.length_c   1.000
_cell.angle_alpha   90.00
_cell.angle_beta   90.00
_cell.angle_gamma   90.00
#
_symmetry.space_group_name_H-M   'P 1'
#
loop_
_entity.id
_entity.type
_entity.pdbx_description
1 polymer ?
#
loop_
_entity_poly.entity_id
_entity_poly.type
_entity_poly.pdbx_seq_one_letter_code
_entity_poly.pdbx_strand_id
1 'polypeptide(L)'
;MKKLLLFIVLLGLCSTAMADLSQSCKTYFNKLDNLVKLVPENEASKQQIDRLKQQIELQKKQFSLMLIEKQEFSCKKGIELYTQMEHLLFKK
;
A
#
# COMPACT_ATOMS: atom_id res chain seq x y z
N MET A 1 -13.00 30.51 -30.69
CA MET A 1 -12.44 29.52 -31.63
C MET A 1 -11.78 28.39 -30.86
N LYS A 2 -12.15 27.16 -31.26
CA LYS A 2 -11.56 25.83 -31.04
C LYS A 2 -10.31 25.68 -30.13
N LYS A 3 -10.54 24.88 -29.08
CA LYS A 3 -9.72 23.72 -28.63
C LYS A 3 -8.26 23.99 -28.26
N LEU A 4 -8.01 24.16 -26.96
CA LEU A 4 -6.74 23.71 -26.38
C LEU A 4 -7.02 22.46 -25.54
N LEU A 5 -6.46 21.37 -26.05
CA LEU A 5 -6.69 19.99 -25.66
C LEU A 5 -6.00 19.68 -24.34
N LEU A 6 -6.78 19.06 -23.45
CA LEU A 6 -6.33 18.27 -22.31
C LEU A 6 -5.27 17.25 -22.77
N PHE A 7 -4.01 17.43 -22.35
CA PHE A 7 -3.02 16.36 -22.38
C PHE A 7 -2.88 15.79 -20.96
N ILE A 8 -3.86 14.97 -20.57
CA ILE A 8 -3.66 13.96 -19.53
C ILE A 8 -2.87 12.85 -20.22
N VAL A 9 -1.54 12.91 -20.12
CA VAL A 9 -0.71 11.75 -20.44
C VAL A 9 -0.91 10.74 -19.31
N LEU A 10 -1.92 9.91 -19.53
CA LEU A 10 -2.12 8.66 -18.81
C LEU A 10 -0.92 7.76 -19.14
N LEU A 11 0.04 7.68 -18.21
CA LEU A 11 1.04 6.61 -18.23
C LEU A 11 0.33 5.28 -17.93
N GLY A 12 -0.21 4.70 -18.99
CA GLY A 12 -0.65 3.32 -19.04
C GLY A 12 0.53 2.36 -19.14
N LEU A 13 0.31 1.18 -18.56
CA LEU A 13 1.11 -0.05 -18.66
C LEU A 13 2.40 -0.11 -17.84
N CYS A 14 2.29 -0.72 -16.66
CA CYS A 14 3.18 -1.79 -16.21
C CYS A 14 2.41 -2.61 -15.17
N SER A 15 1.61 -3.57 -15.65
CA SER A 15 0.89 -4.53 -14.83
C SER A 15 1.72 -5.78 -14.60
N THR A 16 2.81 -5.66 -13.85
CA THR A 16 3.50 -6.78 -13.16
C THR A 16 4.39 -6.17 -12.07
N ALA A 17 3.94 -6.00 -10.83
CA ALA A 17 4.79 -5.35 -9.80
C ALA A 17 4.67 -5.93 -8.39
N MET A 18 4.13 -7.15 -8.23
CA MET A 18 4.33 -7.88 -6.97
C MET A 18 5.64 -8.68 -6.95
N ALA A 19 6.26 -8.90 -8.11
CA ALA A 19 7.56 -9.58 -8.21
C ALA A 19 8.73 -8.67 -7.75
N ASP A 20 8.62 -7.35 -7.94
CA ASP A 20 9.69 -6.36 -7.72
C ASP A 20 9.83 -5.83 -6.29
N LEU A 21 9.00 -6.30 -5.36
CA LEU A 21 9.13 -5.91 -3.96
C LEU A 21 10.15 -6.78 -3.22
N SER A 22 10.94 -6.13 -2.36
CA SER A 22 11.82 -6.82 -1.42
C SER A 22 11.02 -7.75 -0.49
N GLN A 23 11.69 -8.74 0.10
CA GLN A 23 11.03 -9.72 0.97
C GLN A 23 10.38 -9.06 2.20
N SER A 24 11.06 -8.07 2.80
CA SER A 24 10.48 -7.31 3.90
C SER A 24 9.27 -6.49 3.46
N CYS A 25 9.25 -5.91 2.25
CA CYS A 25 8.08 -5.20 1.76
C CYS A 25 6.88 -6.11 1.49
N LYS A 26 7.10 -7.30 0.92
CA LYS A 26 6.03 -8.31 0.78
C LYS A 26 5.40 -8.63 2.13
N THR A 27 6.23 -8.78 3.17
CA THR A 27 5.77 -9.06 4.53
C THR A 27 5.02 -7.88 5.14
N TYR A 28 5.56 -6.66 5.01
CA TYR A 28 4.95 -5.43 5.51
C TYR A 28 3.57 -5.19 4.92
N PHE A 29 3.45 -5.25 3.59
CA PHE A 29 2.17 -4.99 2.93
C PHE A 29 1.14 -6.09 3.20
N ASN A 30 1.55 -7.36 3.36
CA ASN A 30 0.64 -8.42 3.78
C ASN A 30 0.08 -8.16 5.20
N LYS A 31 0.91 -7.65 6.12
CA LYS A 31 0.45 -7.21 7.45
C LYS A 31 -0.61 -6.10 7.34
N LEU A 32 -0.37 -5.08 6.51
CA LEU A 32 -1.37 -4.02 6.27
C LEU A 32 -2.66 -4.57 5.64
N ASP A 33 -2.56 -5.42 4.63
CA ASP A 33 -3.72 -6.04 3.97
C ASP A 33 -4.55 -6.86 4.98
N ASN A 34 -3.89 -7.55 5.91
CA ASN A 34 -4.58 -8.31 6.95
C ASN A 34 -5.23 -7.39 8.00
N LEU A 35 -4.59 -6.27 8.36
CA LEU A 35 -5.21 -5.28 9.24
C LEU A 35 -6.52 -4.75 8.65
N VAL A 36 -6.56 -4.46 7.34
CA VAL A 36 -7.79 -4.02 6.67
C VAL A 36 -8.89 -5.07 6.78
N LYS A 37 -8.56 -6.36 6.67
CA LYS A 37 -9.53 -7.47 6.79
C LYS A 37 -10.10 -7.62 8.21
N LEU A 38 -9.41 -7.11 9.24
CA LEU A 38 -9.90 -7.13 10.61
C LEU A 38 -10.94 -6.03 10.87
N VAL A 39 -11.03 -5.03 9.99
CA VAL A 39 -12.05 -3.97 10.11
C VAL A 39 -13.38 -4.52 9.61
N PRO A 40 -14.45 -4.52 10.44
CA PRO A 40 -15.76 -4.97 10.00
C PRO A 40 -16.27 -4.07 8.86
N GLU A 41 -16.45 -4.68 7.69
CA GLU A 41 -17.00 -4.02 6.52
C GLU A 41 -18.53 -3.93 6.66
N ASN A 42 -19.04 -2.72 6.86
CA ASN A 42 -20.47 -2.39 6.82
C ASN A 42 -20.67 -1.20 5.87
N GLU A 43 -21.92 -0.88 5.51
CA GLU A 43 -22.19 0.20 4.54
C GLU A 43 -21.58 1.55 4.97
N ALA A 44 -21.49 1.83 6.27
CA ALA A 44 -20.90 3.05 6.81
C ALA A 44 -19.36 3.08 6.74
N SER A 45 -18.69 1.92 6.84
CA SER A 45 -17.23 1.81 6.83
C SER A 45 -16.65 1.49 5.45
N LYS A 46 -17.46 0.95 4.52
CA LYS A 46 -17.04 0.48 3.20
C LYS A 46 -16.24 1.52 2.41
N GLN A 47 -16.74 2.75 2.33
CA GLN A 47 -16.04 3.82 1.60
C GLN A 47 -14.66 4.14 2.21
N GLN A 48 -14.51 4.00 3.53
CA GLN A 48 -13.23 4.23 4.22
C GLN A 48 -12.27 3.06 3.99
N ILE A 49 -12.77 1.83 4.07
CA ILE A 49 -12.03 0.60 3.79
C ILE A 49 -11.53 0.59 2.33
N ASP A 50 -12.37 0.95 1.38
CA ASP A 50 -11.99 0.99 -0.05
C ASP A 50 -10.91 2.04 -0.30
N ARG A 51 -11.02 3.22 0.31
CA ARG A 51 -9.95 4.23 0.26
C ARG A 51 -8.65 3.71 0.87
N LEU A 52 -8.71 2.99 1.99
CA LEU A 52 -7.53 2.42 2.63
C LEU A 52 -6.86 1.36 1.73
N LYS A 53 -7.64 0.45 1.13
CA LYS A 53 -7.14 -0.52 0.13
C LYS A 53 -6.46 0.19 -1.04
N GLN A 54 -7.09 1.23 -1.60
CA GLN A 54 -6.51 2.02 -2.70
C GLN A 54 -5.18 2.70 -2.30
N GLN A 55 -5.09 3.23 -1.08
CA GLN A 55 -3.85 3.83 -0.58
C GLN A 55 -2.74 2.78 -0.44
N ILE A 56 -3.05 1.58 0.06
CA ILE A 56 -2.07 0.49 0.16
C ILE A 56 -1.55 0.09 -1.22
N GLU A 57 -2.42 -0.06 -2.22
CA GLU A 57 -2.00 -0.37 -3.60
C GLU A 57 -1.14 0.74 -4.22
N LEU A 58 -1.48 2.00 -3.96
CA LEU A 58 -0.66 3.13 -4.38
C LEU A 58 0.74 3.08 -3.73
N GLN A 59 0.82 2.79 -2.44
CA GLN A 59 2.10 2.66 -1.72
C GLN A 59 2.92 1.49 -2.25
N LYS A 60 2.31 0.32 -2.51
CA LYS A 60 3.00 -0.82 -3.15
C LYS A 60 3.66 -0.39 -4.47
N LYS A 61 2.93 0.36 -5.30
CA LYS A 61 3.45 0.90 -6.57
C LYS A 61 4.56 1.94 -6.35
N GLN A 62 4.48 2.79 -5.33
CA GLN A 62 5.55 3.73 -5.02
C GLN A 62 6.83 3.00 -4.57
N PHE A 63 6.69 1.95 -3.76
CA PHE A 63 7.81 1.14 -3.30
C PHE A 63 8.45 0.34 -4.42
N SER A 64 7.67 -0.18 -5.38
CA SER A 64 8.23 -0.90 -6.53
C SER A 64 9.09 0.00 -7.45
N LEU A 65 8.97 1.33 -7.34
CA LEU A 65 9.82 2.29 -8.06
C LEU A 65 11.11 2.64 -7.30
N MET A 66 11.27 2.18 -6.06
CA MET A 66 12.48 2.42 -5.26
C MET A 66 13.52 1.34 -5.51
N LEU A 67 14.79 1.66 -5.26
CA LEU A 67 15.88 0.67 -5.20
C LEU A 67 15.58 -0.39 -4.13
N ILE A 68 15.86 -1.66 -4.43
CA ILE A 68 15.58 -2.82 -3.54
C ILE A 68 16.16 -2.63 -2.13
N GLU A 69 17.36 -2.07 -1.99
CA GLU A 69 17.97 -1.80 -0.68
C GLU A 69 17.16 -0.78 0.14
N LYS A 70 16.66 0.28 -0.52
CA LYS A 70 15.83 1.31 0.12
C LYS A 70 14.46 0.76 0.48
N GLN A 71 13.88 -0.08 -0.38
CA GLN A 71 12.65 -0.81 -0.08
C GLN A 71 12.85 -1.65 1.20
N GLU A 72 13.88 -2.49 1.21
CA GLU A 72 14.16 -3.43 2.29
C GLU A 72 14.34 -2.71 3.64
N PHE A 73 15.16 -1.65 3.66
CA PHE A 73 15.36 -0.83 4.85
C PHE A 73 14.06 -0.20 5.35
N SER A 74 13.27 0.40 4.44
CA SER A 74 12.06 1.12 4.80
C SER A 74 10.96 0.18 5.31
N CYS A 75 10.80 -0.98 4.66
CA CYS A 75 9.81 -1.96 5.05
C CYS A 75 10.16 -2.71 6.35
N LYS A 76 11.45 -2.92 6.64
CA LYS A 76 11.87 -3.42 7.97
C LYS A 76 11.43 -2.47 9.09
N LYS A 77 11.70 -1.17 8.93
CA LYS A 77 11.21 -0.15 9.88
C LYS A 77 9.69 -0.13 9.98
N GLY A 78 8.99 -0.25 8.85
CA GLY A 78 7.54 -0.35 8.83
C GLY A 78 7.01 -1.56 9.62
N ILE A 79 7.65 -2.72 9.50
CA ILE A 79 7.31 -3.94 10.25
C ILE A 79 7.56 -3.76 11.74
N GLU A 80 8.68 -3.15 12.13
CA GLU A 80 8.98 -2.88 13.54
C GLU A 80 7.91 -1.99 14.18
N LEU A 81 7.56 -0.88 13.51
CA LEU A 81 6.51 0.03 13.98
C LEU A 81 5.15 -0.66 14.04
N TYR A 82 4.79 -1.42 13.00
CA TYR A 82 3.54 -2.17 12.97
C TYR A 82 3.47 -3.17 14.12
N THR A 83 4.56 -3.90 14.38
CA THR A 83 4.62 -4.87 15.48
C THR A 83 4.47 -4.18 16.84
N GLN A 84 5.10 -3.02 17.04
CA GLN A 84 4.89 -2.22 18.25
C GLN A 84 3.43 -1.78 18.41
N MET A 85 2.80 -1.31 17.33
CA MET A 85 1.38 -0.96 17.35
C MET A 85 0.49 -2.16 17.64
N GLU A 86 0.78 -3.33 17.06
CA GLU A 86 0.05 -4.56 17.35
C GLU A 86 0.12 -4.92 18.84
N HIS A 87 1.31 -4.83 19.44
CA HIS A 87 1.49 -5.09 20.86
C HIS A 87 0.74 -4.10 21.77
N LEU A 88 0.52 -2.86 21.32
CA LEU A 88 -0.22 -1.84 22.08
C LEU A 88 -1.73 -1.97 21.90
N LEU A 89 -2.19 -2.27 20.69
CA LEU A 89 -3.61 -2.25 20.32
C LEU A 89 -4.31 -3.62 20.46
N PHE A 90 -3.56 -4.72 20.33
CA PHE A 90 -4.11 -6.09 20.32
C PHE A 90 -3.64 -6.94 21.49
N LYS A 91 -2.95 -6.36 22.49
CA LYS A 91 -2.78 -7.02 23.79
C LYS A 91 -4.17 -7.20 24.43
N LYS A 92 -4.68 -8.44 24.41
CA LYS A 92 -5.67 -8.90 25.38
C LYS A 92 -4.99 -9.16 26.72
#